data_AF-A0A651G319-F1
#
_entry.id   AF-A0A651G319-F1
#
_cell.length_a   1.000
_cell.length_b   1.000
_cell.length_c   1.000
_cell.angle_alpha   90.00
_cell.angle_beta   90.00
_cell.angle_gamma   90.00
#
_symmetry.space_group_name_H-M   'P 1'
#
loop_
_entity.id
_entity.type
_entity.pdbx_description
1 polymer ?
#
loop_
_entity_poly.entity_id
_entity_poly.type
_entity_poly.pdbx_seq_one_letter_code
_entity_poly.pdbx_strand_id
1 'polypeptide(L)' 'MSIRTQPTSPTVAAILKVIARKKITAYRLAKESGLTLYTVQRFMNSQGSPTIHTIETIAKTLEIKILIKG' A
#
# COMPACT_ATOMS: atom_id res chain seq x y z
N MET A 1 14.30 3.61 -16.47
CA MET A 1 14.86 3.48 -15.12
C MET A 1 13.78 3.94 -14.13
N SER A 2 13.08 3.04 -13.46
CA SER A 2 11.99 3.42 -12.54
C SER A 2 12.59 3.85 -11.20
N ILE A 3 12.55 5.15 -10.94
CA ILE A 3 12.99 5.75 -9.68
C ILE A 3 12.04 5.24 -8.58
N ARG A 4 12.52 4.36 -7.70
CA ARG A 4 11.78 4.02 -6.48
C ARG A 4 11.87 5.22 -5.55
N THR A 5 10.80 5.99 -5.46
CA THR A 5 10.66 7.05 -4.47
C THR A 5 10.51 6.43 -3.08
N GLN A 6 11.18 6.96 -2.06
CA GLN A 6 10.97 6.49 -0.69
C GLN A 6 9.54 6.83 -0.23
N PRO A 7 8.86 5.95 0.55
CA PRO A 7 7.57 6.28 1.11
C PRO A 7 7.70 7.48 2.04
N THR A 8 7.05 8.59 1.68
CA THR A 8 7.09 9.85 2.45
C THR A 8 6.28 9.78 3.73
N SER A 9 5.40 8.78 3.88
CA SER A 9 4.58 8.54 5.07
C SER A 9 5.07 7.31 5.86
N PRO A 10 5.31 7.44 7.18
CA PRO A 10 5.62 6.31 8.06
C PRO A 10 4.55 5.21 8.01
N THR A 11 3.28 5.58 7.84
CA THR A 11 2.15 4.66 7.71
C THR A 11 2.28 3.81 6.45
N VAL A 12 2.57 4.45 5.31
CA VAL A 12 2.79 3.74 4.04
C VAL A 12 4.00 2.81 4.16
N ALA A 13 5.10 3.29 4.74
CA ALA A 13 6.29 2.47 4.96
C ALA A 13 6.00 1.22 5.83
N ALA A 14 5.19 1.36 6.88
CA ALA A 14 4.77 0.24 7.73
C ALA A 14 3.93 -0.78 6.95
N ILE A 15 2.96 -0.32 6.16
CA ILE A 15 2.13 -1.18 5.32
C ILE A 15 3.00 -1.96 4.32
N LEU A 16 3.94 -1.29 3.65
CA LEU A 16 4.84 -1.92 2.68
C LEU A 16 5.73 -3.00 3.33
N LYS A 17 6.19 -2.78 4.56
CA LYS A 17 6.91 -3.80 5.33
C LYS A 17 6.04 -5.03 5.59
N VAL A 18 4.76 -4.85 5.91
CA VAL A 18 3.84 -5.98 6.12
C VAL A 18 3.59 -6.73 4.81
N ILE A 19 3.36 -6.02 3.70
CA ILE A 19 3.21 -6.63 2.37
C ILE A 19 4.43 -7.48 2.02
N ALA A 20 5.64 -6.95 2.24
CA ALA A 20 6.89 -7.67 2.00
C ALA A 20 7.04 -8.90 2.90
N ARG A 21 6.74 -8.79 4.20
CA ARG A 21 6.79 -9.92 5.16
C ARG A 21 5.80 -11.02 4.81
N LYS A 22 4.57 -10.66 4.41
CA LYS A 22 3.52 -11.61 3.99
C LYS A 22 3.72 -12.15 2.56
N LYS A 23 4.75 -11.70 1.82
CA LYS A 23 5.03 -12.04 0.42
C LYS A 23 3.79 -11.86 -0.49
N ILE A 24 3.00 -10.82 -0.22
CA ILE A 24 1.78 -10.55 -0.98
C ILE A 24 2.15 -9.91 -2.31
N THR A 25 1.63 -10.47 -3.40
CA THR A 25 1.82 -9.92 -4.75
C THR A 25 0.85 -8.76 -5.00
N ALA A 26 1.23 -7.85 -5.90
CA ALA A 26 0.35 -6.76 -6.32
C ALA A 26 -0.99 -7.27 -6.86
N TYR A 27 -0.97 -8.39 -7.60
CA TYR A 27 -2.18 -9.03 -8.13
C TYR A 27 -3.11 -9.53 -7.02
N ARG A 28 -2.55 -10.26 -6.03
CA ARG A 28 -3.33 -10.75 -4.90
C ARG A 28 -3.95 -9.61 -4.11
N LEU A 29 -3.14 -8.58 -3.80
CA LEU A 29 -3.62 -7.42 -3.06
C LEU A 29 -4.70 -6.65 -3.83
N ALA A 30 -4.55 -6.48 -5.15
CA ALA A 30 -5.59 -5.87 -5.99
C ALA A 30 -6.89 -6.67 -5.95
N LYS A 31 -6.82 -8.00 -6.10
CA LYS A 31 -7.99 -8.89 -6.03
C LYS A 31 -8.71 -8.81 -4.69
N GLU A 32 -7.97 -8.84 -3.58
CA GLU A 32 -8.55 -8.87 -2.23
C GLU A 32 -9.02 -7.48 -1.76
N SER A 33 -8.43 -6.39 -2.25
CA SER A 33 -8.80 -5.02 -1.88
C SER A 33 -9.87 -4.38 -2.78
N GLY A 34 -10.13 -4.96 -3.95
CA GLY A 34 -10.98 -4.35 -4.98
C GLY A 34 -10.35 -3.14 -5.69
N LEU A 35 -9.09 -2.81 -5.38
CA LEU A 35 -8.34 -1.77 -6.07
C LEU A 35 -7.81 -2.29 -7.40
N THR A 36 -7.60 -1.37 -8.36
CA THR A 36 -6.97 -1.75 -9.63
C THR A 36 -5.52 -2.18 -9.41
N LEU A 37 -5.04 -3.10 -10.26
CA LEU A 37 -3.64 -3.53 -10.23
C LEU A 37 -2.68 -2.35 -10.38
N TYR A 38 -3.03 -1.36 -11.21
CA TYR A 38 -2.25 -0.14 -11.39
C TYR A 38 -2.14 0.67 -10.10
N THR A 39 -3.24 0.90 -9.39
CA THR A 39 -3.24 1.61 -8.10
C THR A 39 -2.37 0.89 -7.07
N VAL A 40 -2.49 -0.43 -6.97
CA VAL A 40 -1.68 -1.23 -6.05
C VAL A 40 -0.19 -1.20 -6.42
N GLN A 41 0.15 -1.30 -7.70
CA GLN A 41 1.54 -1.20 -8.15
C GLN A 41 2.14 0.16 -7.83
N ARG A 42 1.41 1.26 -8.04
CA ARG A 42 1.87 2.60 -7.66
C ARG A 42 2.07 2.70 -6.15
N PHE A 43 1.12 2.21 -5.35
CA PHE A 43 1.25 2.15 -3.90
C PHE A 43 2.51 1.37 -3.47
N MET A 44 2.70 0.16 -3.98
CA MET A 44 3.84 -0.71 -3.65
C MET A 44 5.19 -0.12 -4.07
N ASN A 45 5.22 0.62 -5.17
CA ASN A 45 6.41 1.32 -5.65
C ASN A 45 6.57 2.71 -5.04
N SER A 46 5.72 3.10 -4.07
CA SER A 46 5.72 4.42 -3.44
C SER A 46 5.66 5.57 -4.46
N GLN A 47 4.97 5.34 -5.59
CA GLN A 47 4.82 6.31 -6.66
C GLN A 47 3.60 7.19 -6.43
N GLY A 48 3.84 8.48 -6.25
CA GLY A 48 2.82 9.47 -5.92
C GLY A 48 2.30 9.35 -4.50
N SER A 49 1.26 10.14 -4.20
CA SER A 49 0.63 10.18 -2.88
C SER A 49 -0.68 9.38 -2.91
N PRO A 50 -0.77 8.22 -2.23
CA PRO A 50 -2.03 7.50 -2.12
C PRO A 50 -3.03 8.31 -1.30
N THR A 51 -4.31 8.22 -1.64
CA THR A 51 -5.38 8.83 -0.85
C THR A 51 -5.51 8.12 0.50
N ILE A 52 -6.09 8.80 1.49
CA ILE A 52 -6.42 8.19 2.79
C ILE A 52 -7.26 6.92 2.58
N HIS A 53 -8.27 6.99 1.71
CA HIS A 53 -9.09 5.84 1.35
C HIS A 53 -8.28 4.66 0.80
N THR A 54 -7.25 4.92 -0.02
CA THR A 54 -6.37 3.86 -0.54
C THR A 54 -5.58 3.20 0.59
N ILE A 55 -5.05 4.01 1.52
CA ILE A 55 -4.28 3.53 2.67
C ILE A 55 -5.18 2.67 3.59
N GLU A 56 -6.39 3.14 3.88
CA GLU A 56 -7.38 2.43 4.70
C GLU A 56 -7.81 1.12 4.08
N THR A 57 -8.15 1.13 2.80
CA THR A 57 -8.58 -0.07 2.07
C THR A 57 -7.48 -1.13 2.09
N ILE A 58 -6.23 -0.76 1.77
CA ILE A 58 -5.11 -1.71 1.79
C ILE A 58 -4.84 -2.23 3.22
N ALA A 59 -4.86 -1.35 4.23
CA ALA A 59 -4.64 -1.79 5.61
C ALA A 59 -5.74 -2.72 6.12
N LYS A 60 -7.01 -2.45 5.76
CA LYS A 60 -8.15 -3.32 6.07
C LYS A 60 -8.00 -4.69 5.41
N THR A 61 -7.64 -4.73 4.12
CA THR A 61 -7.36 -5.99 3.41
C THR A 61 -6.23 -6.79 4.06
N LEU A 62 -5.24 -6.11 4.62
CA LEU A 62 -4.11 -6.75 5.31
C LEU A 62 -4.39 -7.07 6.79
N GLU A 63 -5.59 -6.72 7.28
CA GLU A 63 -6.04 -6.82 8.67
C GLU A 63 -5.11 -6.08 9.65
N ILE A 64 -4.61 -4.92 9.25
CA ILE A 64 -3.71 -4.08 10.05
C ILE A 64 -4.51 -2.91 10.61
N LYS A 65 -4.40 -2.67 11.92
CA LYS A 65 -4.86 -1.41 12.53
C LYS A 65 -3.81 -0.33 12.29
N ILE A 66 -4.20 0.71 11.57
CA ILE A 66 -3.39 1.92 11.36
C ILE A 66 -4.00 3.07 12.14
N LEU A 67 -3.15 3.80 12.89
CA LEU A 67 -3.53 5.04 13.55
C LEU A 67 -3.21 6.19 12.60
N ILE A 68 -4.22 6.71 11.90
CA ILE A 68 -4.07 7.88 11.05
C ILE A 68 -4.29 9.11 11.94
N LYS A 69 -3.22 9.87 12.23
CA LYS A 69 -3.34 11.19 12.85
C LYS A 69 -3.56 12.20 11.72
N GLY A 70 -4.76 12.78 11.68
CA GLY A 70 -5.12 13.87 10.77
C GLY A 70 -4.46 15.18 11.16
#